data_AF-D4BAM1-F1
#
_entry.id   AF-D4BAM1-F1
#
_cell.length_a   1.000
_cell.length_b   1.000
_cell.length_c   1.000
_cell.angle_alpha   90.00
_cell.angle_beta   90.00
_cell.angle_gamma   90.00
#
_symmetry.space_group_name_H-M   'P 1'
#
loop_
_entity.id
_entity.type
_entity.pdbx_description
1 polymer ?
#
loop_
_entity_poly.entity_id
_entity_poly.type
_entity_poly.pdbx_seq_one_letter_code
_entity_poly.pdbx_strand_id
1 'polypeptide(L)'
;MEIHKESGYSCRITFLAGVNMKLASVVLPGMLVLAGCSTTQPEAPMPPKIGMANPASVYCEQKGGSLIAVQTPQGVRSDCKLPGGEVIDEWSLWRRDHPAAGK
;
A
#
# COMPACT_ATOMS: atom_id res chain seq x y z
N MET A 1 -8.80 -6.13 -31.89
CA MET A 1 -9.09 -4.92 -31.08
C MET A 1 -10.59 -4.92 -30.90
N GLU A 2 -11.17 -5.02 -29.72
CA GLU A 2 -10.72 -4.74 -28.37
C GLU A 2 -11.34 -5.77 -27.42
N ILE A 3 -10.55 -6.32 -26.49
CA ILE A 3 -11.08 -7.06 -25.35
C ILE A 3 -11.38 -6.01 -24.29
N HIS A 4 -12.58 -5.41 -24.35
CA HIS A 4 -13.10 -4.61 -23.24
C HIS A 4 -13.51 -5.57 -22.13
N LYS A 5 -12.84 -5.43 -20.98
CA LYS A 5 -13.04 -6.20 -19.77
C LYS A 5 -14.30 -5.70 -19.06
N GLU A 6 -15.44 -6.29 -19.39
CA GLU A 6 -16.68 -6.20 -18.61
C GLU A 6 -16.46 -6.88 -17.24
N SER A 7 -15.98 -6.12 -16.26
CA SER A 7 -16.02 -6.53 -14.85
C SER A 7 -17.04 -5.64 -14.15
N GLY A 8 -18.18 -6.25 -13.83
CA GLY A 8 -19.43 -5.58 -13.48
C GLY A 8 -19.36 -4.80 -12.16
N TYR A 9 -18.98 -3.52 -12.24
CA TYR A 9 -19.27 -2.52 -11.23
C TYR A 9 -20.65 -1.91 -11.49
N SER A 10 -21.71 -2.68 -11.27
CA SER A 10 -23.08 -2.12 -11.16
C SER A 10 -23.44 -2.01 -9.68
N CYS A 11 -22.88 -1.01 -9.01
CA CYS A 11 -23.36 -0.59 -7.71
C CYS A 11 -24.53 0.37 -7.93
N ARG A 12 -25.69 -0.16 -8.35
CA ARG A 12 -26.96 0.60 -8.30
C ARG A 12 -27.36 0.70 -6.84
N ILE A 13 -26.94 1.78 -6.20
CA ILE A 13 -27.45 2.21 -4.89
C ILE A 13 -28.88 2.73 -5.13
N THR A 14 -29.88 1.86 -5.03
CA THR A 14 -31.25 2.32 -4.82
C THR A 14 -31.37 2.71 -3.35
N PHE A 15 -31.22 4.01 -3.06
CA PHE A 15 -31.64 4.59 -1.78
C PHE A 15 -33.15 4.34 -1.62
N LEU A 16 -33.54 3.34 -0.82
CA LEU A 16 -34.91 3.22 -0.33
C LEU A 16 -35.01 3.96 1.01
N ALA A 17 -35.19 5.27 0.91
CA ALA A 17 -35.83 6.04 1.96
C ALA A 17 -37.29 5.57 2.08
N GLY A 18 -37.70 5.11 3.26
CA GLY A 18 -39.11 4.94 3.63
C GLY A 18 -39.56 3.51 3.92
N VAL A 19 -39.20 2.99 5.09
CA VAL A 19 -40.02 1.94 5.73
C VAL A 19 -40.77 2.59 6.88
N ASN A 20 -42.06 2.87 6.64
CA ASN A 20 -42.99 3.42 7.61
C ASN A 20 -43.25 2.39 8.72
N MET A 21 -42.95 2.79 9.97
CA MET A 21 -43.32 2.10 11.21
C MET A 21 -44.84 1.86 11.24
N LYS A 22 -45.27 0.61 11.15
CA LYS A 22 -46.65 0.20 11.45
C LYS A 22 -46.61 -0.89 12.51
N LEU A 23 -46.95 -0.49 13.74
CA LEU A 23 -47.17 -1.40 14.86
C LEU A 23 -48.25 -2.42 14.48
N ALA A 24 -47.91 -3.70 14.52
CA ALA A 24 -48.86 -4.78 14.72
C ALA A 24 -48.24 -5.79 15.69
N SER A 25 -48.79 -5.81 16.89
CA SER A 25 -48.43 -6.72 17.97
C SER A 25 -48.59 -8.18 17.53
N VAL A 26 -47.51 -8.96 17.63
CA VAL A 26 -47.60 -10.41 17.84
C VAL A 26 -46.62 -10.77 18.94
N VAL A 27 -47.17 -11.00 20.13
CA VAL A 27 -46.47 -11.61 21.26
C VAL A 27 -46.45 -13.11 21.01
N LEU A 28 -45.26 -13.72 20.87
CA LEU A 28 -45.06 -15.12 21.24
C LEU A 28 -43.58 -15.41 21.56
N PRO A 29 -43.29 -16.05 22.71
CA PRO A 29 -41.94 -16.15 23.25
C PRO A 29 -41.17 -17.35 22.68
N GLY A 30 -39.85 -17.20 22.60
CA GLY A 30 -38.93 -18.33 22.54
C GLY A 30 -38.52 -18.76 21.13
N MET A 31 -37.33 -18.32 20.72
CA MET A 31 -36.29 -19.24 20.26
C MET A 31 -34.95 -18.50 20.29
N LEU A 32 -34.08 -18.92 21.23
CA LEU A 32 -32.66 -18.66 21.10
C LEU A 32 -32.17 -19.35 19.83
N VAL A 33 -31.70 -18.58 18.86
CA VAL A 33 -30.76 -19.08 17.86
C VAL A 33 -29.67 -18.02 17.74
N LEU A 34 -28.56 -18.23 18.45
CA LEU A 34 -27.29 -17.56 18.12
C LEU A 34 -26.78 -18.14 16.81
N ALA A 35 -27.28 -17.63 15.69
CA ALA A 35 -26.68 -17.84 14.39
C ALA A 35 -25.50 -16.85 14.26
N GLY A 36 -24.32 -17.27 14.72
CA GLY A 36 -23.07 -16.56 14.43
C GLY A 36 -22.66 -16.81 12.98
N CYS A 37 -23.00 -15.91 12.07
CA CYS A 37 -22.33 -15.86 10.77
C CYS A 37 -20.90 -15.37 10.98
N SER A 38 -19.92 -16.26 10.98
CA SER A 38 -18.55 -15.86 10.68
C SER A 38 -18.53 -15.40 9.24
N THR A 39 -18.55 -14.09 9.04
CA THR A 39 -18.21 -13.50 7.75
C THR A 39 -16.75 -13.87 7.52
N THR A 40 -16.50 -14.83 6.62
CA THR A 40 -15.16 -14.99 6.06
C THR A 40 -14.95 -13.74 5.21
N GLN A 41 -14.38 -12.69 5.81
CA GLN A 41 -13.83 -11.59 5.03
C GLN A 41 -12.84 -12.23 4.04
N PRO A 42 -12.92 -11.93 2.74
CA PRO A 42 -11.81 -12.17 1.85
C PRO A 42 -10.62 -11.42 2.45
N GLU A 43 -9.68 -12.15 3.03
CA GLU A 43 -8.42 -11.60 3.49
C GLU A 43 -7.79 -10.93 2.28
N ALA A 44 -7.84 -9.59 2.24
CA ALA A 44 -7.11 -8.85 1.23
C ALA A 44 -5.66 -9.30 1.33
N PRO A 45 -4.97 -9.59 0.22
CA PRO A 45 -3.58 -10.00 0.26
C PRO A 45 -2.81 -9.00 1.12
N MET A 46 -2.17 -9.49 2.18
CA MET A 46 -1.35 -8.65 3.03
C MET A 46 -0.37 -7.91 2.12
N PRO A 47 -0.26 -6.56 2.21
CA PRO A 47 0.69 -5.84 1.40
C PRO A 47 2.08 -6.47 1.61
N PRO A 48 2.86 -6.68 0.53
CA PRO A 48 4.15 -7.33 0.64
C PRO A 48 4.96 -6.62 1.72
N LYS A 49 5.52 -7.39 2.66
CA LYS A 49 6.44 -6.87 3.67
C LYS A 49 7.57 -6.19 2.90
N ILE A 50 7.54 -4.85 2.85
CA ILE A 50 8.59 -4.05 2.25
C ILE A 50 9.89 -4.51 2.94
N GLY A 51 10.84 -4.97 2.14
CA GLY A 51 12.08 -5.56 2.62
C GLY A 51 12.87 -4.59 3.51
N MET A 52 13.98 -5.10 4.09
CA MET A 52 14.95 -4.26 4.80
C MET A 52 15.25 -2.99 3.97
N ALA A 53 15.30 -1.82 4.63
CA ALA A 53 15.61 -0.57 3.96
C ALA A 53 16.94 -0.67 3.20
N ASN A 54 17.01 -0.06 2.02
CA ASN A 54 18.25 0.00 1.26
C ASN A 54 19.30 0.82 2.04
N PRO A 55 20.46 0.25 2.39
CA PRO A 55 21.47 0.95 3.20
C PRO A 55 21.98 2.22 2.52
N ALA A 56 22.08 2.25 1.19
CA ALA A 56 22.49 3.44 0.45
C ALA A 56 21.44 4.57 0.56
N SER A 57 20.15 4.20 0.47
CA SER A 57 19.03 5.14 0.62
C SER A 57 19.00 5.75 2.01
N VAL A 58 19.10 4.91 3.05
CA VAL A 58 19.16 5.36 4.45
C VAL A 58 20.36 6.27 4.67
N TYR A 59 21.51 5.93 4.09
CA TYR A 59 22.71 6.75 4.23
C TYR A 59 22.57 8.13 3.59
N CYS A 60 21.91 8.23 2.42
CA CYS A 60 21.60 9.52 1.80
C CYS A 60 20.83 10.43 2.77
N GLU A 61 19.76 9.91 3.38
CA GLU A 61 18.94 10.64 4.35
C GLU A 61 19.73 11.02 5.61
N GLN A 62 20.60 10.14 6.10
CA GLN A 62 21.49 10.43 7.24
C GLN A 62 22.48 11.57 6.96
N LYS A 63 22.88 11.76 5.70
CA LYS A 63 23.72 12.89 5.27
C LYS A 63 22.92 14.19 5.08
N GLY A 64 21.63 14.17 5.42
CA GLY A 64 20.70 15.28 5.18
C GLY A 64 20.31 15.42 3.72
N GLY A 65 20.59 14.40 2.89
CA GLY A 65 20.23 14.38 1.49
C GLY A 65 18.78 13.98 1.24
N SER A 66 18.37 14.07 -0.02
CA SER A 66 17.07 13.57 -0.49
C SER A 66 17.26 12.63 -1.67
N LEU A 67 16.48 11.56 -1.70
CA LEU A 67 16.50 10.58 -2.78
C LEU A 67 15.71 11.10 -3.99
N ILE A 68 16.29 10.91 -5.18
CA ILE A 68 15.71 11.25 -6.47
C ILE A 68 15.64 9.98 -7.30
N ALA A 69 14.44 9.54 -7.62
CA ALA A 69 14.24 8.41 -8.52
C ALA A 69 14.65 8.80 -9.95
N VAL A 70 15.55 8.04 -10.54
CA VAL A 70 16.06 8.23 -11.91
C VAL A 70 15.68 7.01 -12.74
N GLN A 71 14.93 7.26 -13.81
CA GLN A 71 14.57 6.24 -14.77
C GLN A 71 15.76 5.93 -15.68
N THR A 72 16.14 4.67 -15.77
CA THR A 72 17.21 4.16 -16.64
C THR A 72 16.67 3.04 -17.54
N PRO A 73 17.37 2.68 -18.63
CA PRO A 73 17.01 1.50 -19.42
C PRO A 73 17.01 0.19 -18.62
N GLN A 74 17.71 0.14 -17.49
CA GLN A 74 17.84 -1.03 -16.61
C GLN A 74 16.79 -1.04 -15.49
N GLY A 75 16.01 0.02 -15.31
CA GLY A 75 15.00 0.13 -14.26
C GLY A 75 14.92 1.52 -13.64
N VAL A 76 14.59 1.59 -12.36
CA VAL A 76 14.67 2.83 -11.56
C VAL A 76 15.86 2.68 -10.63
N ARG A 77 16.74 3.69 -10.59
CA ARG A 77 17.74 3.84 -9.53
C ARG A 77 17.45 5.09 -8.71
N SER A 78 18.12 5.26 -7.57
CA SER A 78 18.03 6.51 -6.81
C SER A 78 19.37 7.23 -6.79
N ASP A 79 19.34 8.52 -7.12
CA ASP A 79 20.44 9.44 -6.88
C ASP A 79 20.18 10.19 -5.55
N CYS A 80 21.24 10.51 -4.82
CA CYS A 80 21.21 11.30 -3.60
C CYS A 80 21.55 12.76 -3.89
N LYS A 81 20.64 13.68 -3.60
CA LYS A 81 20.89 15.12 -3.61
C LYS A 81 21.27 15.59 -2.21
N LEU A 82 22.53 15.98 -2.03
CA LEU A 82 23.07 16.44 -0.74
C LEU A 82 22.77 17.93 -0.50
N PRO A 83 22.81 18.40 0.77
CA PRO A 83 22.58 19.80 1.12
C PRO A 83 23.51 20.81 0.42
N GLY A 84 24.73 20.37 0.07
CA GLY A 84 25.70 21.17 -0.68
C GLY A 84 25.39 21.30 -2.18
N GLY A 85 24.31 20.70 -2.66
CA GLY A 85 23.90 20.70 -4.07
C GLY A 85 24.52 19.59 -4.92
N GLU A 86 25.45 18.80 -4.38
CA GLU A 86 25.98 17.59 -5.02
C GLU A 86 24.83 16.59 -5.26
N VAL A 87 24.77 16.06 -6.48
CA VAL A 87 23.89 14.94 -6.84
C VAL A 87 24.77 13.78 -7.26
N ILE A 88 24.63 12.64 -6.58
CA ILE A 88 25.48 11.47 -6.75
C ILE A 88 24.63 10.19 -6.62
N ASP A 89 24.91 9.16 -7.42
CA ASP A 89 24.27 7.84 -7.27
C ASP A 89 24.37 7.32 -5.82
N GLU A 90 23.27 6.80 -5.26
CA GLU A 90 23.21 6.45 -3.83
C GLU A 90 24.26 5.41 -3.43
N TRP A 91 24.53 4.44 -4.30
CA TRP A 91 25.51 3.38 -4.05
C TRP A 91 26.95 3.86 -4.20
N SER A 92 27.16 4.89 -5.03
CA SER A 92 28.44 5.56 -5.18
C SER A 92 28.77 6.38 -3.94
N LEU A 93 27.80 7.12 -3.39
CA LEU A 93 27.93 7.78 -2.09
C LEU A 93 28.23 6.79 -0.97
N TRP A 94 27.45 5.70 -0.87
CA TRP A 94 27.63 4.70 0.18
C TRP A 94 29.02 4.05 0.14
N ARG A 95 29.48 3.61 -1.05
CA ARG A 95 30.81 2.99 -1.21
C ARG A 95 31.98 3.95 -0.99
N ARG A 96 31.81 5.23 -1.33
CA ARG A 96 32.82 6.27 -1.06
C ARG A 96 33.11 6.40 0.44
N ASP A 97 32.04 6.39 1.24
CA ASP A 97 32.12 6.62 2.68
C ASP A 97 32.24 5.29 3.47
N HIS A 98 32.01 4.13 2.83
CA HIS A 98 32.20 2.77 3.35
C HIS A 98 33.16 1.96 2.46
N PRO A 99 34.44 2.34 2.35
CA PRO A 99 35.41 1.54 1.62
C PRO A 99 35.52 0.17 2.28
N ALA A 100 35.45 -0.90 1.49
CA ALA A 100 35.81 -2.23 1.97
C ALA A 100 37.25 -2.15 2.48
N ALA A 101 37.49 -2.56 3.73
CA ALA A 101 38.84 -2.64 4.28
C ALA A 101 39.71 -3.41 3.28
N GLY A 102 40.70 -2.71 2.75
CA GLY A 102 41.46 -3.14 1.57
C GLY A 102 42.07 -4.53 1.73
N LYS A 103 42.09 -5.24 0.61
CA LYS A 103 42.98 -6.39 0.40
C LYS A 103 44.43 -5.92 0.30
#